data_AF-A0A124FQL4-F1
#
_entry.id   AF-A0A124FQL4-F1
#
_cell.length_a   1.000
_cell.length_b   1.000
_cell.length_c   1.000
_cell.angle_alpha   90.00
_cell.angle_beta   90.00
_cell.angle_gamma   90.00
#
_symmetry.space_group_name_H-M   'P 1'
#
loop_
_entity.id
_entity.type
_entity.pdbx_description
1 polymer ?
#
loop_
_entity_poly.entity_id
_entity_poly.type
_entity_poly.pdbx_seq_one_letter_code
_entity_poly.pdbx_strand_id
1 'polypeptide(L)' 'MKNKFVLGGHKAYTIAELTKEVEVILISSLPSDKARKLFFIPMENISQALNYVKDKYGKDFQAYILPSGNTVLPFFSILG' A
#
# COMPACT_ATOMS: atom_id res chain seq x y z
N MET A 1 -19.87 -2.08 -14.16
CA MET A 1 -19.43 -0.77 -13.63
C MET A 1 -18.74 -0.01 -14.75
N LYS A 2 -19.35 1.07 -15.27
CA LYS A 2 -18.89 1.79 -16.48
C LYS A 2 -18.35 3.19 -16.20
N ASN A 3 -17.93 3.48 -14.97
CA ASN A 3 -17.23 4.72 -14.65
C ASN A 3 -15.77 4.36 -14.35
N LYS A 4 -14.86 4.75 -15.25
CA LYS A 4 -13.42 4.68 -14.97
C LYS A 4 -13.18 5.59 -13.77
N PHE A 5 -12.76 5.03 -12.64
CA PHE A 5 -12.28 5.83 -11.53
C PHE A 5 -11.11 6.69 -12.02
N VAL A 6 -11.24 8.01 -11.92
CA VAL A 6 -10.17 8.96 -12.24
C VAL A 6 -9.58 9.43 -10.92
N LEU A 7 -8.28 9.19 -10.73
CA LEU A 7 -7.55 9.71 -9.60
C LEU A 7 -7.35 11.23 -9.81
N GLY A 8 -8.14 12.05 -9.11
CA GLY A 8 -7.96 13.50 -9.12
C GLY A 8 -6.66 13.94 -8.43
N GLY A 9 -6.15 15.13 -8.78
CA GLY A 9 -4.85 15.64 -8.32
C GLY A 9 -4.68 15.66 -6.79
N HIS A 10 -5.71 16.05 -6.03
CA HIS A 10 -5.65 16.06 -4.57
C HIS A 10 -5.39 14.66 -3.98
N LYS A 11 -5.95 13.59 -4.57
CA LYS A 11 -5.69 12.21 -4.11
C LYS A 11 -4.28 11.76 -4.49
N ALA A 12 -3.81 12.15 -5.68
CA ALA A 12 -2.45 11.87 -6.11
C ALA A 12 -1.41 12.57 -5.21
N TYR A 13 -1.67 13.81 -4.79
CA TYR A 13 -0.84 14.52 -3.82
C TYR A 13 -0.74 13.78 -2.49
N THR A 14 -1.87 13.37 -1.90
CA THR A 14 -1.88 12.62 -0.63
C THR A 14 -1.09 11.30 -0.74
N ILE A 15 -1.20 10.59 -1.87
CA ILE A 15 -0.40 9.37 -2.11
C ILE A 15 1.10 9.71 -2.15
N ALA A 16 1.48 10.75 -2.89
CA ALA A 16 2.86 11.19 -3.02
C ALA A 16 3.45 11.70 -1.68
N GLU A 17 2.64 12.35 -0.85
CA GLU A 17 3.03 12.79 0.49
C GLU A 17 3.22 11.59 1.43
N LEU A 18 2.26 10.66 1.47
CA LEU A 18 2.32 9.44 2.30
C LEU A 18 3.56 8.59 1.98
N THR A 19 3.85 8.41 0.70
CA THR A 19 4.97 7.58 0.22
C THR A 19 6.37 8.12 0.57
N LYS A 20 6.47 9.34 1.13
CA LYS A 20 7.71 9.85 1.72
C LYS A 20 8.00 9.25 3.09
N GLU A 21 6.95 8.87 3.83
CA GLU A 21 7.05 8.37 5.20
C GLU A 21 6.97 6.84 5.26
N VAL A 22 6.24 6.22 4.32
CA VAL A 22 6.02 4.77 4.29
C VAL A 22 6.24 4.16 2.91
N GLU A 23 6.65 2.91 2.87
CA GLU A 23 6.68 2.13 1.63
C GLU A 23 5.30 1.55 1.33
N VAL A 24 4.83 1.75 0.10
CA VAL A 24 3.57 1.17 -0.37
C VAL A 24 3.89 0.09 -1.40
N ILE A 25 3.78 -1.17 -0.99
CA ILE A 25 3.88 -2.33 -1.89
C ILE A 25 2.52 -2.53 -2.57
N LEU A 26 2.51 -2.56 -3.91
CA LEU A 26 1.28 -2.78 -4.69
C LEU A 26 1.36 -4.12 -5.43
N ILE A 27 0.46 -5.04 -5.06
CA ILE A 27 0.21 -6.29 -5.78
C ILE A 27 -1.07 -6.11 -6.59
N SER A 28 -0.95 -5.96 -7.90
CA SER A 28 -2.10 -5.76 -8.80
C SER A 28 -1.74 -6.08 -10.25
N SER A 29 -2.73 -6.11 -11.13
CA SER A 29 -2.53 -6.20 -12.58
C SER A 29 -2.11 -4.88 -13.24
N LEU A 30 -1.90 -3.81 -12.45
CA LEU A 30 -1.43 -2.53 -12.98
C LEU A 30 0.02 -2.70 -13.52
N PRO A 31 0.31 -2.22 -14.74
CA PRO A 31 1.68 -2.24 -15.26
C PRO A 31 2.68 -1.61 -14.29
N SER A 32 3.83 -2.27 -14.12
CA SER A 32 4.81 -1.91 -13.09
C SER A 32 5.43 -0.53 -13.31
N ASP A 33 5.51 -0.05 -14.55
CA ASP A 33 5.93 1.32 -14.90
C ASP A 33 4.92 2.37 -14.37
N LYS A 34 3.62 2.08 -14.44
CA LYS A 34 2.56 2.95 -13.89
C LYS A 34 2.54 2.93 -12.38
N ALA A 35 2.72 1.77 -11.74
CA ALA A 35 2.80 1.67 -10.29
C ALA A 35 3.97 2.50 -9.74
N ARG A 36 5.15 2.43 -10.37
CA ARG A 36 6.33 3.22 -9.97
C ARG A 36 6.12 4.73 -10.12
N LYS A 37 5.36 5.18 -11.14
CA LYS A 37 4.97 6.60 -11.28
C LYS A 37 4.09 7.10 -10.14
N LEU A 38 3.46 6.21 -9.38
CA LEU A 38 2.70 6.52 -8.17
C LEU A 38 3.52 6.32 -6.88
N PHE A 39 4.85 6.16 -6.99
CA PHE A 39 5.77 5.93 -5.88
C PHE A 39 5.53 4.60 -5.12
N PHE A 40 4.88 3.64 -5.77
CA PHE A 40 4.67 2.31 -5.22
C PHE A 40 5.79 1.34 -5.62
N ILE A 41 5.98 0.31 -4.80
CA ILE A 41 6.87 -0.82 -5.06
C ILE A 41 6.02 -1.96 -5.64
N PRO A 42 6.01 -2.19 -6.97
CA PRO A 42 5.20 -3.23 -7.57
C PRO A 42 5.79 -4.62 -7.25
N MET A 43 4.92 -5.55 -6.86
CA MET A 43 5.27 -6.96 -6.65
C MET A 43 4.20 -7.87 -7.24
N GLU A 44 4.61 -9.08 -7.62
CA GLU A 44 3.75 -10.02 -8.33
C GLU A 44 2.75 -10.73 -7.41
N ASN A 45 3.16 -11.01 -6.17
CA ASN A 45 2.36 -11.79 -5.23
C ASN A 45 2.76 -11.51 -3.77
N ILE A 46 1.92 -12.00 -2.85
CA ILE A 46 2.10 -11.78 -1.41
C ILE A 46 3.37 -12.46 -0.86
N SER A 47 3.78 -13.60 -1.43
CA SER A 47 5.00 -14.29 -1.01
C SER A 47 6.25 -13.44 -1.26
N GLN A 48 6.31 -12.78 -2.43
CA GLN A 48 7.38 -11.84 -2.74
C GLN A 48 7.40 -10.66 -1.77
N ALA A 49 6.24 -10.09 -1.45
CA ALA A 49 6.11 -9.00 -0.48
C ALA A 49 6.55 -9.40 0.93
N LEU A 50 6.15 -10.59 1.39
CA LEU A 50 6.55 -11.10 2.68
C LEU A 50 8.06 -11.37 2.75
N ASN A 51 8.68 -11.88 1.68
CA ASN A 51 10.12 -12.08 1.65
C ASN A 51 10.86 -10.73 1.73
N TYR A 52 10.44 -9.74 0.94
CA TYR A 52 11.01 -8.39 0.99
C TYR A 52 10.92 -7.77 2.39
N VAL A 53 9.75 -7.85 3.04
CA VAL A 53 9.55 -7.31 4.40
C VAL A 53 10.43 -8.04 5.41
N LYS A 54 10.53 -9.38 5.33
CA LYS A 54 11.39 -10.16 6.22
C LYS A 54 12.86 -9.83 6.05
N ASP A 55 13.32 -9.66 4.82
CA ASP A 55 14.71 -9.33 4.52
C ASP A 55 15.08 -7.94 5.02
N LYS A 56 14.13 -6.99 4.95
CA LYS A 56 14.34 -5.59 5.34
C LYS A 56 14.16 -5.32 6.83
N TYR A 57 13.13 -5.90 7.45
CA TYR A 57 12.71 -5.58 8.83
C TYR A 57 12.93 -6.73 9.81
N GLY A 58 13.42 -7.88 9.35
CA GLY A 58 13.62 -9.08 10.15
C GLY A 58 12.42 -10.03 10.12
N LYS A 59 12.66 -11.28 10.53
CA LYS A 59 11.65 -12.35 10.48
C LYS A 59 10.54 -12.21 11.53
N ASP A 60 10.81 -11.47 12.61
CA ASP A 60 9.91 -11.28 13.75
C ASP A 60 9.07 -9.99 13.65
N PHE A 61 8.83 -9.50 12.44
CA PHE A 61 7.98 -8.33 12.23
C PHE A 61 6.53 -8.62 12.66
N GLN A 62 5.87 -7.58 13.18
CA GLN A 62 4.44 -7.63 13.49
C GLN A 62 3.64 -7.01 12.34
N ALA A 63 2.44 -7.54 12.10
CA ALA A 63 1.56 -7.02 11.07
C ALA A 63 0.09 -7.07 11.49
N TYR A 64 -0.66 -6.09 11.02
CA TYR A 64 -2.12 -6.10 11.05
C TYR A 64 -2.64 -6.56 9.69
N ILE A 65 -3.60 -7.49 9.69
CA ILE A 65 -4.25 -7.97 8.48
C ILE A 65 -5.65 -7.37 8.41
N LEU A 66 -5.91 -6.63 7.34
CA LEU A 66 -7.23 -6.11 7.01
C LEU A 66 -7.70 -6.77 5.71
N PRO A 67 -8.48 -7.88 5.76
CA PRO A 67 -8.91 -8.60 4.55
C PRO A 67 -9.70 -7.73 3.57
N SER A 68 -10.43 -6.73 4.09
CA SER A 68 -11.20 -5.76 3.32
C SER A 68 -10.96 -4.35 3.85
N GLY A 69 -9.85 -3.73 3.43
CA GLY A 69 -9.43 -2.42 3.94
C GLY A 69 -10.35 -1.24 3.58
N ASN A 70 -11.23 -1.40 2.58
CA ASN A 70 -12.17 -0.34 2.17
C ASN A 70 -13.45 -0.28 3.03
N THR A 71 -13.69 -1.29 3.88
CA THR A 71 -14.89 -1.39 4.74
C THR A 71 -14.55 -1.22 6.22
N VAL A 72 -13.28 -1.02 6.54
CA VAL A 72 -12.80 -0.88 7.92
C VAL A 72 -12.37 0.57 8.13
N LEU A 73 -12.79 1.15 9.25
CA LEU A 73 -12.25 2.42 9.76
C LEU A 73 -11.30 2.09 10.92
N PRO A 74 -9.98 2.15 10.72
CA PRO A 74 -9.02 1.94 11.80
C PRO A 74 -9.21 3.02 12.87
N PHE A 75 -9.32 2.61 14.13
CA PHE A 75 -9.34 3.50 15.28
C PHE A 75 -8.16 3.19 16.18
N PHE A 76 -7.41 4.23 16.54
CA PHE A 76 -6.35 4.13 17.54
C PHE A 76 -6.79 4.92 18.76
N SER A 77 -7.01 4.23 19.88
CA SER A 77 -7.24 4.90 21.17
C SER A 77 -5.90 5.09 21.84
N ILE A 78 -5.50 6.35 22.02
CA ILE A 78 -4.44 6.68 22.97
C ILE A 78 -5.11 6.73 24.35
N LEU A 79 -5.40 5.57 24.93
CA LEU A 79 -5.75 5.49 26.34
C LEU A 79 -4.44 5.60 27.12
N GLY A 80 -4.16 6.81 27.59
CA GLY A 80 -3.29 7.04 28.73
C GLY A 80 -4.02 6.74 30.04
#